data_AF-A0A7J6XKV5-F1
#
_entry.id   AF-A0A7J6XKV5-F1
#
_cell.length_a   1.000
_cell.length_b   1.000
_cell.length_c   1.000
_cell.angle_alpha   90.00
_cell.angle_beta   90.00
_cell.angle_gamma   90.00
#
_symmetry.space_group_name_H-M   'P 1'
#
loop_
_entity.id
_entity.type
_entity.pdbx_description
1 polymer ?
#
loop_
_entity_poly.entity_id
_entity_poly.type
_entity_poly.pdbx_seq_one_letter_code
_entity_poly.pdbx_strand_id
1 'polypeptide(L)'
;MKLNDFLTRELDGRGIVDTNRDVLPEEFFKDPTKYIRDKGALNEIQASGHYLGMKRAAKGEVIFGEDIRKLCDKGVNNLPGWSLAAAEVKAAVHNSTKHFLDAAAEEARNPTTTSAPEKLEGCYESVHNARWSHAVELPDGVEQKKTRTGMGVHEGRPEQSWTYKKADDAIEKNDAVQQFGAAPPVLMVLASEKGWPYSRNTMQDPPKDVFVNCEVDRVWQIVKGDLTAWFSPHGGTDFKPERRVLIGTPGIGKSVAAGSYLLYQLPHDDAEKIQVVVHCFGGGDAYVSDKTTRAVTRYGDEDMCISELRSLRGHGRNVYIIYDVAKEGTPPPRHFAPTSGWGMIAVSFPKVTNYDEWAKQLQAARTIVNCPDEMDVKAMCAPG
;
A
#
# COMPACT_ATOMS: atom_id res chain seq x y z
N MET A 1 -9.70 8.07 -16.76
CA MET A 1 -10.90 8.88 -16.47
C MET A 1 -11.55 9.31 -17.78
N LYS A 2 -12.89 9.25 -17.92
CA LYS A 2 -13.60 9.73 -19.13
C LYS A 2 -14.06 11.19 -18.98
N LEU A 3 -14.40 11.85 -20.08
CA LEU A 3 -14.80 13.25 -20.11
C LEU A 3 -16.02 13.51 -19.22
N ASN A 4 -17.09 12.70 -19.31
CA ASN A 4 -18.26 12.89 -18.46
C ASN A 4 -17.95 12.67 -16.96
N ASP A 5 -17.03 11.75 -16.63
CA ASP A 5 -16.59 11.56 -15.24
C ASP A 5 -15.86 12.81 -14.73
N PHE A 6 -14.99 13.40 -15.56
CA PHE A 6 -14.29 14.65 -15.26
C PHE A 6 -15.25 15.83 -15.10
N LEU A 7 -16.19 16.01 -16.04
CA LEU A 7 -17.20 17.08 -15.97
C LEU A 7 -18.07 16.94 -14.71
N THR A 8 -18.47 15.71 -14.36
CA THR A 8 -19.25 15.42 -13.16
C THR A 8 -18.48 15.75 -11.88
N ARG A 9 -17.21 15.31 -11.82
CA ARG A 9 -16.39 15.34 -10.60
C ARG A 9 -15.76 16.71 -10.33
N GLU A 10 -15.30 17.39 -11.37
CA GLU A 10 -14.44 18.57 -11.24
C GLU A 10 -15.13 19.87 -11.69
N LEU A 11 -16.28 19.76 -12.36
CA LEU A 11 -16.99 20.89 -12.98
C LEU A 11 -18.49 20.89 -12.66
N ASP A 12 -18.89 20.25 -11.56
CA ASP A 12 -20.27 20.14 -11.05
C ASP A 12 -21.28 19.59 -12.08
N GLY A 13 -20.80 18.75 -13.00
CA GLY A 13 -21.61 18.17 -14.07
C GLY A 13 -22.01 19.13 -15.18
N ARG A 14 -21.44 20.34 -15.23
CA ARG A 14 -21.67 21.27 -16.34
C ARG A 14 -21.17 20.68 -17.65
N GLY A 15 -22.01 20.73 -18.69
CA GLY A 15 -21.66 20.29 -20.04
C GLY A 15 -21.71 18.78 -20.28
N ILE A 16 -22.27 17.98 -19.35
CA ILE A 16 -22.50 16.55 -19.56
C ILE A 16 -23.50 16.36 -20.70
N VAL A 17 -23.13 15.52 -21.66
CA VAL A 17 -24.02 15.06 -22.73
C VAL A 17 -23.76 13.56 -22.93
N ASP A 18 -24.81 12.79 -23.21
CA ASP A 18 -24.70 11.33 -23.39
C ASP A 18 -23.73 10.95 -24.52
N THR A 19 -23.57 11.81 -25.53
CA THR A 19 -22.65 11.60 -26.65
C THR A 19 -21.17 11.68 -26.29
N ASN A 20 -20.84 12.20 -25.10
CA ASN A 20 -19.47 12.43 -24.63
C ASN A 20 -18.96 11.36 -23.65
N ARG A 21 -19.76 10.31 -23.40
CA ARG A 21 -19.50 9.30 -22.36
C ARG A 21 -18.16 8.57 -22.52
N ASP A 22 -17.71 8.35 -23.75
CA ASP A 22 -16.47 7.62 -24.05
C ASP A 22 -15.27 8.51 -24.40
N VAL A 23 -15.47 9.83 -24.46
CA VAL A 23 -14.43 10.79 -24.86
C VAL A 23 -13.37 10.90 -23.77
N LEU A 24 -12.10 11.00 -24.18
CA LEU A 24 -11.00 11.24 -23.25
C LEU A 24 -10.87 12.75 -22.96
N PRO A 25 -10.55 13.16 -21.72
CA PRO A 25 -10.29 14.55 -21.40
C PRO A 25 -9.25 15.19 -22.32
N GLU A 26 -8.19 14.48 -22.73
CA GLU A 26 -7.20 15.02 -23.66
C GLU A 26 -7.80 15.46 -25.01
N GLU A 27 -8.72 14.67 -25.59
CA GLU A 27 -9.41 14.99 -26.84
C GLU A 27 -10.34 16.20 -26.69
N PHE A 28 -10.96 16.35 -25.53
CA PHE A 28 -11.77 17.53 -25.20
C PHE A 28 -10.95 18.81 -25.12
N PHE A 29 -9.76 18.78 -24.51
CA PHE A 29 -8.93 19.98 -24.38
C PHE A 29 -8.33 20.47 -25.70
N LYS A 30 -8.28 19.62 -26.75
CA LYS A 30 -7.86 19.99 -28.10
C LYS A 30 -8.89 20.87 -28.81
N ASP A 31 -10.17 20.49 -28.72
CA ASP A 31 -11.29 21.24 -29.31
C ASP A 31 -12.54 21.13 -28.42
N PRO A 32 -12.63 21.95 -27.36
CA PRO A 32 -13.72 21.84 -26.39
C PRO A 32 -15.08 22.26 -26.97
N THR A 33 -15.07 23.13 -27.99
CA THR A 33 -16.27 23.57 -28.72
C THR A 33 -16.96 22.46 -29.50
N LYS A 34 -16.23 21.39 -29.85
CA LYS A 34 -16.78 20.21 -30.51
C LYS A 34 -17.68 19.38 -29.57
N TYR A 35 -17.36 19.37 -28.28
CA TYR A 35 -17.99 18.48 -27.30
C TYR A 35 -19.01 19.20 -26.41
N ILE A 36 -18.80 20.49 -26.13
CA ILE A 36 -19.77 21.32 -25.39
C ILE A 36 -20.27 22.42 -26.32
N ARG A 37 -21.50 22.26 -26.80
CA ARG A 37 -22.14 23.22 -27.72
C ARG A 37 -22.77 24.41 -27.01
N ASP A 38 -23.08 24.27 -25.72
CA ASP A 38 -23.56 25.36 -24.90
C ASP A 38 -22.41 26.34 -24.62
N LYS A 39 -22.51 27.54 -25.20
CA LYS A 39 -21.47 28.56 -25.08
C LYS A 39 -21.36 29.14 -23.66
N GLY A 40 -22.46 29.20 -22.90
CA GLY A 40 -22.47 29.69 -21.53
C GLY A 40 -21.75 28.71 -20.60
N ALA A 41 -22.17 27.44 -20.65
CA ALA A 41 -21.53 26.37 -19.88
C ALA A 41 -20.05 26.21 -20.26
N LEU A 42 -19.70 26.31 -21.54
CA LEU A 42 -18.30 26.21 -21.97
C LEU A 42 -17.45 27.38 -21.44
N ASN A 43 -17.98 28.61 -21.45
CA ASN A 43 -17.27 29.77 -20.91
C ASN A 43 -17.01 29.64 -19.40
N GLU A 44 -18.01 29.17 -18.63
CA GLU A 44 -17.86 28.93 -17.20
C GLU A 44 -16.85 27.82 -16.89
N ILE A 45 -16.90 26.73 -17.66
CA ILE A 45 -15.93 25.63 -17.55
C ILE A 45 -14.52 26.14 -17.82
N GLN A 46 -14.33 26.92 -18.90
CA GLN A 46 -13.02 27.45 -19.28
C GLN A 46 -12.46 28.48 -18.29
N ALA A 47 -13.33 29.19 -17.57
CA ALA A 47 -12.95 30.11 -16.50
C ALA A 47 -12.59 29.40 -15.19
N SER A 48 -12.92 28.11 -15.04
CA SER A 48 -12.65 27.37 -13.80
C SER A 48 -11.15 27.02 -13.63
N GLY A 49 -10.69 27.07 -12.37
CA GLY A 49 -9.34 26.63 -12.01
C GLY A 49 -9.09 25.14 -12.30
N HIS A 50 -10.10 24.29 -12.12
CA HIS A 50 -10.02 22.84 -12.38
C HIS A 50 -9.80 22.54 -13.87
N TYR A 51 -10.49 23.23 -14.78
CA TYR A 51 -10.26 23.11 -16.21
C TYR A 51 -8.86 23.56 -16.62
N LEU A 52 -8.36 24.68 -16.08
CA LEU A 52 -7.02 25.17 -16.37
C LEU A 52 -5.92 24.25 -15.84
N GLY A 53 -6.11 23.69 -14.64
CA GLY A 53 -5.22 22.70 -14.05
C GLY A 53 -5.15 21.42 -14.88
N MET A 54 -6.30 20.85 -15.23
CA MET A 54 -6.37 19.62 -16.03
C MET A 54 -5.87 19.83 -17.45
N LYS A 55 -6.16 20.98 -18.08
CA LYS A 55 -5.61 21.34 -19.40
C LYS A 55 -4.08 21.46 -19.38
N ARG A 56 -3.48 21.94 -18.28
CA ARG A 56 -2.02 21.95 -18.09
C ARG A 56 -1.47 20.54 -17.89
N ALA A 57 -2.12 19.71 -17.10
CA ALA A 57 -1.73 18.31 -16.90
C ALA A 57 -1.78 17.50 -18.20
N ALA A 58 -2.89 17.57 -18.94
CA ALA A 58 -3.05 16.91 -20.24
C ALA A 58 -2.03 17.41 -21.28
N LYS A 59 -1.74 18.72 -21.31
CA LYS A 59 -0.66 19.25 -22.15
C LYS A 59 0.71 18.74 -21.72
N GLY A 60 0.97 18.66 -20.42
CA GLY A 60 2.18 18.07 -19.85
C GLY A 60 2.35 16.62 -20.30
N GLU A 61 1.34 15.78 -20.11
CA GLU A 61 1.36 14.37 -20.50
C GLU A 61 1.60 14.15 -21.99
N VAL A 62 0.99 14.96 -22.87
CA VAL A 62 1.23 14.90 -24.33
C VAL A 62 2.67 15.30 -24.67
N ILE A 63 3.19 16.35 -24.02
CA ILE A 63 4.58 16.81 -24.19
C ILE A 63 5.56 15.72 -23.77
N PHE A 64 5.37 15.13 -22.58
CA PHE A 64 6.20 14.02 -22.09
C PHE A 64 6.10 12.79 -22.99
N GLY A 65 4.89 12.42 -23.43
CA GLY A 65 4.67 11.27 -24.30
C GLY A 65 5.32 11.38 -25.67
N GLU A 66 5.30 12.58 -26.28
CA GLU A 66 5.97 12.84 -27.55
C GLU A 66 7.50 12.80 -27.40
N ASP A 67 8.03 13.43 -26.35
CA ASP A 67 9.45 13.43 -26.05
C ASP A 67 9.99 12.03 -25.75
N ILE A 68 9.24 11.22 -25.00
CA ILE A 68 9.60 9.82 -24.71
C ILE A 68 9.68 9.02 -26.01
N ARG A 69 8.72 9.17 -26.94
CA ARG A 69 8.77 8.48 -28.25
C ARG A 69 10.00 8.89 -29.06
N LYS A 70 10.29 10.20 -29.14
CA LYS A 70 11.50 10.72 -29.82
C LYS A 70 12.79 10.19 -29.22
N LEU A 71 12.84 10.02 -27.90
CA LEU A 71 13.98 9.44 -27.20
C LEU A 71 14.13 7.95 -27.49
N CYS A 72 13.02 7.18 -27.47
CA CYS A 72 13.02 5.76 -27.83
C CYS A 72 13.47 5.53 -29.28
N ASP A 73 13.01 6.34 -30.23
CA ASP A 73 13.42 6.26 -31.64
C ASP A 73 14.94 6.53 -31.82
N LYS A 74 15.54 7.28 -30.89
CA LYS A 74 16.97 7.59 -30.85
C LYS A 74 17.76 6.64 -29.93
N GLY A 75 17.14 5.56 -29.45
CA GLY A 75 17.76 4.55 -28.60
C GLY A 75 17.96 4.95 -27.13
N VAL A 76 17.40 6.08 -26.69
CA VAL A 76 17.46 6.55 -25.30
C VAL A 76 16.26 6.00 -24.54
N ASN A 77 16.44 4.80 -23.98
CA ASN A 77 15.37 4.04 -23.32
C ASN A 77 15.44 4.02 -21.78
N ASN A 78 16.43 4.69 -21.19
CA ASN A 78 16.65 4.74 -19.74
C ASN A 78 17.45 6.00 -19.31
N LEU A 79 17.51 6.27 -18.01
CA LEU A 79 18.20 7.45 -17.43
C LEU A 79 19.72 7.49 -17.69
N PRO A 80 20.47 6.35 -17.67
CA PRO A 80 21.86 6.35 -18.11
C PRO A 80 22.02 6.72 -19.59
N GLY A 81 21.12 6.21 -20.45
CA GLY A 81 21.04 6.56 -21.85
C GLY A 81 20.74 8.04 -22.06
N TRP A 82 19.88 8.65 -21.23
CA TRP A 82 19.65 10.10 -21.22
C TRP A 82 20.91 10.87 -20.82
N SER A 83 21.60 10.42 -19.76
CA SER A 83 22.85 11.05 -19.31
C SER A 83 23.92 11.08 -20.41
N LEU A 84 24.05 9.99 -21.16
CA LEU A 84 25.01 9.79 -22.24
C LEU A 84 24.53 10.27 -23.62
N ALA A 85 23.28 10.72 -23.73
CA ALA A 85 22.71 11.12 -25.01
C ALA A 85 23.47 12.31 -25.62
N ALA A 86 23.67 12.27 -26.94
CA ALA A 86 24.32 13.36 -27.67
C ALA A 86 23.51 14.67 -27.54
N ALA A 87 24.19 15.82 -27.64
CA ALA A 87 23.56 17.14 -27.49
C ALA A 87 22.39 17.34 -28.47
N GLU A 88 22.48 16.80 -29.68
CA GLU A 88 21.42 16.84 -30.70
C GLU A 88 20.17 16.03 -30.31
N VAL A 89 20.36 14.92 -29.57
CA VAL A 89 19.26 14.12 -29.01
C VAL A 89 18.57 14.89 -27.90
N LYS A 90 19.36 15.47 -26.98
CA LYS A 90 18.86 16.30 -25.88
C LYS A 90 18.19 17.58 -26.38
N ALA A 91 18.65 18.17 -27.50
CA ALA A 91 18.07 19.37 -28.08
C ALA A 91 16.64 19.16 -28.60
N ALA A 92 16.31 17.95 -29.05
CA ALA A 92 15.03 17.60 -29.66
C ALA A 92 13.86 17.40 -28.67
N VAL A 93 14.16 17.42 -27.38
CA VAL A 93 13.22 17.22 -26.26
C VAL A 93 12.76 18.58 -25.71
N HIS A 94 11.55 18.71 -25.17
CA HIS A 94 11.12 19.94 -24.51
C HIS A 94 11.85 20.19 -23.19
N ASN A 95 12.11 21.48 -22.87
CA ASN A 95 12.85 21.87 -21.67
C ASN A 95 12.24 21.35 -20.36
N SER A 96 10.91 21.23 -20.26
CA SER A 96 10.25 20.61 -19.11
C SER A 96 10.67 19.15 -18.92
N THR A 97 10.76 18.40 -20.01
CA THR A 97 11.20 17.01 -20.01
C THR A 97 12.69 16.90 -19.71
N LYS A 98 13.52 17.81 -20.23
CA LYS A 98 14.95 17.88 -19.89
C LYS A 98 15.14 18.10 -18.39
N HIS A 99 14.50 19.12 -17.83
CA HIS A 99 14.61 19.43 -16.40
C HIS A 99 14.18 18.24 -15.53
N PHE A 100 13.11 17.54 -15.91
CA PHE A 100 12.67 16.33 -15.20
C PHE A 100 13.70 15.19 -15.30
N LEU A 101 14.19 14.90 -16.51
CA LEU A 101 15.15 13.83 -16.75
C LEU A 101 16.53 14.13 -16.15
N ASP A 102 16.97 15.38 -16.16
CA ASP A 102 18.21 15.83 -15.52
C ASP A 102 18.10 15.76 -14.00
N ALA A 103 16.97 16.18 -13.42
CA ALA A 103 16.71 16.01 -11.99
C ALA A 103 16.66 14.53 -11.58
N ALA A 104 16.00 13.68 -12.37
CA ALA A 104 15.94 12.24 -12.13
C ALA A 104 17.31 11.55 -12.32
N ALA A 105 18.12 12.01 -13.28
CA ALA A 105 19.47 11.50 -13.51
C ALA A 105 20.44 11.93 -12.41
N GLU A 106 20.32 13.15 -11.89
CA GLU A 106 21.09 13.61 -10.72
C GLU A 106 20.65 12.89 -9.45
N GLU A 107 19.35 12.65 -9.25
CA GLU A 107 18.85 11.82 -8.15
C GLU A 107 19.36 10.37 -8.26
N ALA A 108 19.39 9.80 -9.47
CA ALA A 108 19.97 8.48 -9.71
C ALA A 108 21.51 8.44 -9.54
N ARG A 109 22.19 9.60 -9.55
CA ARG A 109 23.63 9.74 -9.26
C ARG A 109 23.93 9.95 -7.78
N ASN A 110 22.93 10.25 -6.96
CA ASN A 110 23.12 10.34 -5.52
C ASN A 110 23.43 8.93 -4.96
N PRO A 111 24.56 8.74 -4.25
CA PRO A 111 25.01 7.44 -3.77
C PRO A 111 24.13 6.85 -2.64
N THR A 112 23.05 7.53 -2.25
CA THR A 112 22.10 7.05 -1.25
C THR A 112 21.29 5.84 -1.77
N THR A 113 21.13 5.72 -3.10
CA THR A 113 20.53 4.54 -3.73
C THR A 113 21.62 3.50 -3.95
N THR A 114 21.85 2.65 -2.95
CA THR A 114 22.81 1.55 -3.06
C THR A 114 22.34 0.58 -4.14
N SER A 115 23.10 0.45 -5.24
CA SER A 115 22.80 -0.44 -6.38
C SER A 115 22.90 -1.94 -6.06
N ALA A 116 23.24 -2.27 -4.82
CA ALA A 116 23.33 -3.62 -4.30
C ALA A 116 22.29 -3.83 -3.19
N PRO A 117 21.67 -5.01 -3.13
CA PRO A 117 20.74 -5.32 -2.05
C PRO A 117 21.48 -5.29 -0.70
N GLU A 118 20.89 -4.65 0.31
CA GLU A 118 21.46 -4.52 1.65
C GLU A 118 20.92 -5.62 2.55
N LYS A 119 21.79 -6.48 3.08
CA LYS A 119 21.40 -7.47 4.09
C LYS A 119 21.26 -6.79 5.45
N LEU A 120 20.07 -6.90 6.04
CA LEU A 120 19.77 -6.32 7.35
C LEU A 120 20.02 -7.35 8.45
N GLU A 121 21.29 -7.47 8.86
CA GLU A 121 21.74 -8.46 9.83
C GLU A 121 20.91 -8.41 11.13
N GLY A 122 20.39 -9.55 11.58
CA GLY A 122 19.54 -9.67 12.78
C GLY A 122 18.17 -8.99 12.71
N CYS A 123 17.75 -8.39 11.59
CA CYS A 123 16.41 -7.81 11.44
C CYS A 123 15.33 -8.89 11.47
N TYR A 124 15.57 -10.05 10.82
CA TYR A 124 14.66 -11.19 10.86
C TYR A 124 14.41 -11.63 12.30
N GLU A 125 15.47 -11.87 13.07
CA GLU A 125 15.36 -12.29 14.47
C GLU A 125 14.67 -11.25 15.34
N SER A 126 14.94 -9.96 15.11
CA SER A 126 14.31 -8.88 15.87
C SER A 126 12.80 -8.83 15.66
N VAL A 127 12.34 -8.96 14.41
CA VAL A 127 10.90 -9.01 14.08
C VAL A 127 10.28 -10.31 14.57
N HIS A 128 10.91 -11.44 14.28
CA HIS A 128 10.40 -12.77 14.66
C HIS A 128 10.28 -12.91 16.18
N ASN A 129 11.25 -12.40 16.94
CA ASN A 129 11.26 -12.48 18.40
C ASN A 129 10.70 -11.22 19.08
N ALA A 130 9.88 -10.43 18.37
CA ALA A 130 9.27 -9.23 18.92
C ALA A 130 8.49 -9.55 20.20
N ARG A 131 8.68 -8.70 21.22
CA ARG A 131 8.04 -8.87 22.53
C ARG A 131 6.60 -8.42 22.47
N TRP A 132 5.74 -9.14 23.18
CA TRP A 132 4.33 -8.84 23.30
C TRP A 132 4.05 -8.07 24.58
N SER A 133 3.17 -7.10 24.48
CA SER A 133 2.46 -6.51 25.61
C SER A 133 1.01 -6.26 25.21
N HIS A 134 0.11 -6.09 26.16
CA HIS A 134 -1.29 -5.79 25.89
C HIS A 134 -1.91 -4.89 26.95
N ALA A 135 -2.90 -4.11 26.55
CA ALA A 135 -3.71 -3.27 27.42
C ALA A 135 -5.11 -3.85 27.55
N VAL A 136 -5.62 -3.91 28.78
CA VAL A 136 -6.99 -4.29 29.10
C VAL A 136 -7.71 -3.16 29.82
N GLU A 137 -9.01 -3.02 29.59
CA GLU A 137 -9.83 -2.12 30.37
C GLU A 137 -10.05 -2.71 31.77
N LEU A 138 -9.78 -1.91 32.81
CA LEU A 138 -9.99 -2.34 34.19
C LEU A 138 -11.43 -2.01 34.63
N PRO A 139 -12.13 -2.93 35.30
CA PRO A 139 -13.48 -2.69 35.78
C PRO A 139 -13.54 -1.51 36.75
N ASP A 140 -14.69 -0.84 36.78
CA ASP A 140 -14.94 0.26 37.70
C ASP A 140 -14.94 -0.21 39.15
N GLY A 141 -13.92 0.23 39.92
CA GLY A 141 -13.76 -0.06 41.35
C GLY A 141 -12.36 -0.54 41.77
N VAL A 142 -11.46 -0.88 40.84
CA VAL A 142 -10.09 -1.33 41.19
C VAL A 142 -9.12 -0.15 41.26
N GLU A 143 -9.06 0.52 42.42
CA GLU A 143 -8.25 1.74 42.61
C GLU A 143 -6.73 1.52 42.55
N GLN A 144 -6.22 0.31 42.83
CA GLN A 144 -4.77 0.11 43.02
C GLN A 144 -3.94 0.01 41.73
N LYS A 145 -4.56 -0.07 40.54
CA LYS A 145 -3.85 -0.18 39.25
C LYS A 145 -4.46 0.65 38.11
N LYS A 146 -5.42 1.53 38.40
CA LYS A 146 -5.93 2.43 37.35
C LYS A 146 -4.84 3.45 37.01
N THR A 147 -4.24 3.29 35.84
CA THR A 147 -3.54 4.41 35.19
C THR A 147 -4.53 5.56 35.01
N ARG A 148 -4.06 6.79 34.81
CA ARG A 148 -4.92 7.98 34.57
C ARG A 148 -5.97 7.75 33.46
N THR A 149 -5.71 6.76 32.60
CA THR A 149 -6.51 6.37 31.44
C THR A 149 -7.49 5.21 31.70
N GLY A 150 -7.45 4.56 32.88
CA GLY A 150 -8.31 3.42 33.22
C GLY A 150 -7.85 2.07 32.64
N MET A 151 -6.65 2.01 32.07
CA MET A 151 -6.11 0.84 31.38
C MET A 151 -5.06 0.12 32.23
N GLY A 152 -5.08 -1.21 32.24
CA GLY A 152 -4.03 -2.05 32.79
C GLY A 152 -3.13 -2.58 31.67
N VAL A 153 -1.82 -2.34 31.75
CA VAL A 153 -0.84 -2.85 30.79
C VAL A 153 -0.17 -4.09 31.36
N HIS A 154 -0.06 -5.12 30.53
CA HIS A 154 0.49 -6.42 30.89
C HIS A 154 1.53 -6.85 29.86
N GLU A 155 2.65 -7.39 30.33
CA GLU A 155 3.63 -8.04 29.47
C GLU A 155 3.10 -9.40 28.98
N GLY A 156 3.52 -9.78 27.79
CA GLY A 156 3.14 -11.04 27.14
C GLY A 156 1.88 -10.95 26.29
N ARG A 157 1.54 -12.09 25.68
CA ARG A 157 0.32 -12.24 24.89
C ARG A 157 -0.90 -12.24 25.81
N PRO A 158 -2.03 -11.65 25.39
CA PRO A 158 -3.26 -11.71 26.17
C PRO A 158 -3.78 -13.14 26.27
N GLU A 159 -4.35 -13.50 27.42
CA GLU A 159 -4.94 -14.83 27.66
C GLU A 159 -6.16 -15.09 26.78
N GLN A 160 -6.93 -14.04 26.49
CA GLN A 160 -8.04 -14.07 25.54
C GLN A 160 -7.73 -13.20 24.33
N SER A 161 -8.14 -13.66 23.14
CA SER A 161 -8.09 -12.85 21.90
C SER A 161 -9.47 -12.26 21.59
N TRP A 162 -9.53 -11.29 20.68
CA TRP A 162 -10.83 -10.84 20.16
C TRP A 162 -11.57 -12.00 19.52
N THR A 163 -12.89 -11.99 19.68
CA THR A 163 -13.77 -12.94 18.99
C THR A 163 -14.40 -12.28 17.79
N TYR A 164 -14.58 -13.08 16.74
CA TYR A 164 -15.14 -12.61 15.49
C TYR A 164 -16.32 -13.49 15.08
N LYS A 165 -17.28 -12.88 14.38
CA LYS A 165 -18.43 -13.55 13.77
C LYS A 165 -18.42 -13.31 12.27
N LYS A 166 -18.98 -14.25 11.52
CA LYS A 166 -19.28 -14.02 10.09
C LYS A 166 -20.49 -13.10 9.99
N ALA A 167 -20.37 -12.06 9.17
CA ALA A 167 -21.44 -11.14 8.81
C ALA A 167 -21.44 -11.02 7.28
N ASP A 168 -22.33 -11.76 6.62
CA ASP A 168 -22.39 -11.89 5.16
C ASP A 168 -21.02 -12.28 4.56
N ASP A 169 -20.46 -11.44 3.68
CA ASP A 169 -19.16 -11.62 3.03
C ASP A 169 -17.98 -11.06 3.89
N ALA A 170 -18.26 -10.60 5.11
CA ALA A 170 -17.29 -9.98 6.01
C ALA A 170 -17.12 -10.76 7.33
N ILE A 171 -16.01 -10.49 8.01
CA ILE A 171 -15.75 -10.89 9.39
C ILE A 171 -15.86 -9.64 10.24
N GLU A 172 -16.59 -9.69 11.35
CA GLU A 172 -16.79 -8.57 12.28
C GLU A 172 -16.44 -8.98 13.71
N LYS A 173 -16.04 -8.01 14.54
CA LYS A 173 -15.85 -8.21 15.99
C LYS A 173 -17.18 -8.66 16.62
N ASN A 174 -17.11 -9.62 17.52
CA ASN A 174 -18.27 -10.17 18.19
C ASN A 174 -18.41 -9.64 19.63
N ASP A 175 -18.91 -8.42 19.76
CA ASP A 175 -19.08 -7.75 21.06
C ASP A 175 -20.25 -8.30 21.91
N ALA A 176 -21.10 -9.16 21.33
CA ALA A 176 -22.29 -9.70 21.99
C ALA A 176 -22.03 -10.98 22.81
N VAL A 177 -20.82 -11.55 22.71
CA VAL A 177 -20.48 -12.76 23.47
C VAL A 177 -20.00 -12.34 24.85
N GLN A 178 -20.79 -12.71 25.87
CA GLN A 178 -20.36 -12.63 27.26
C GLN A 178 -19.16 -13.57 27.45
N GLN A 179 -17.95 -13.00 27.44
CA GLN A 179 -16.72 -13.75 27.63
C GLN A 179 -16.66 -14.23 29.08
N PHE A 180 -16.64 -15.55 29.29
CA PHE A 180 -16.26 -16.12 30.59
C PHE A 180 -14.72 -16.15 30.66
N GLY A 181 -14.12 -15.41 31.59
CA GLY A 181 -12.65 -15.41 31.80
C GLY A 181 -12.03 -14.01 31.85
N ALA A 182 -10.72 -13.93 31.58
CA ALA A 182 -9.98 -12.66 31.54
C ALA A 182 -10.50 -11.74 30.43
N ALA A 183 -10.53 -10.42 30.66
CA ALA A 183 -11.02 -9.48 29.65
C ALA A 183 -10.18 -9.54 28.36
N PRO A 184 -10.81 -9.48 27.17
CA PRO A 184 -10.06 -9.37 25.93
C PRO A 184 -9.24 -8.07 25.91
N PRO A 185 -8.11 -8.04 25.20
CA PRO A 185 -7.30 -6.84 25.07
C PRO A 185 -8.09 -5.73 24.37
N VAL A 186 -7.87 -4.49 24.77
CA VAL A 186 -8.24 -3.31 23.98
C VAL A 186 -7.17 -3.10 22.89
N LEU A 187 -5.91 -3.28 23.25
CA LEU A 187 -4.78 -3.06 22.35
C LEU A 187 -3.65 -4.06 22.64
N MET A 188 -2.96 -4.53 21.61
CA MET A 188 -1.71 -5.28 21.73
C MET A 188 -0.56 -4.45 21.18
N VAL A 189 0.64 -4.69 21.70
CA VAL A 189 1.87 -4.01 21.29
C VAL A 189 2.92 -5.07 20.96
N LEU A 190 3.56 -4.89 19.80
CA LEU A 190 4.71 -5.68 19.37
C LEU A 190 5.96 -4.81 19.34
N ALA A 191 6.91 -5.13 20.21
CA ALA A 191 8.16 -4.40 20.36
C ALA A 191 9.33 -5.15 19.69
N SER A 192 9.92 -4.56 18.66
CA SER A 192 11.12 -5.04 17.95
C SER A 192 12.34 -4.22 18.37
N GLU A 193 13.41 -4.89 18.82
CA GLU A 193 14.63 -4.23 19.33
C GLU A 193 15.30 -3.33 18.27
N LYS A 194 15.41 -3.84 17.04
CA LYS A 194 15.95 -3.13 15.87
C LYS A 194 14.90 -2.32 15.12
N GLY A 195 13.67 -2.29 15.62
CA GLY A 195 12.52 -1.68 14.97
C GLY A 195 11.93 -2.52 13.84
N TRP A 196 10.84 -2.01 13.28
CA TRP A 196 10.12 -2.66 12.18
C TRP A 196 10.70 -2.23 10.84
N PRO A 197 10.80 -3.13 9.85
CA PRO A 197 11.24 -2.80 8.49
C PRO A 197 10.14 -2.05 7.74
N TYR A 198 9.86 -0.85 8.23
CA TYR A 198 9.01 0.17 7.65
C TYR A 198 9.90 1.21 6.95
N SER A 199 9.45 1.78 5.84
CA SER A 199 10.25 2.62 4.94
C SER A 199 11.27 3.51 5.67
N ARG A 200 12.56 3.17 5.55
CA ARG A 200 13.69 3.83 6.26
C ARG A 200 13.91 5.28 5.81
N ASN A 201 13.31 5.69 4.69
CA ASN A 201 13.51 7.01 4.06
C ASN A 201 12.89 8.19 4.84
N THR A 202 12.23 7.97 5.97
CA THR A 202 11.58 9.06 6.75
C THR A 202 12.08 9.18 8.19
N MET A 203 12.82 8.20 8.76
CA MET A 203 13.26 8.25 10.15
C MET A 203 14.68 7.69 10.33
N GLN A 204 15.50 8.38 11.13
CA GLN A 204 16.84 7.89 11.53
C GLN A 204 16.76 6.62 12.38
N ASP A 205 15.67 6.47 13.15
CA ASP A 205 15.34 5.27 13.92
C ASP A 205 13.97 4.72 13.51
N PRO A 206 13.86 3.44 13.08
CA PRO A 206 12.57 2.83 12.79
C PRO A 206 11.71 2.73 14.06
N PRO A 207 10.36 2.79 13.94
CA PRO A 207 9.48 2.58 15.08
C PRO A 207 9.76 1.21 15.69
N LYS A 208 9.90 1.17 17.01
CA LYS A 208 10.16 -0.07 17.77
C LYS A 208 8.88 -0.79 18.16
N ASP A 209 7.82 -0.02 18.40
CA ASP A 209 6.54 -0.53 18.86
C ASP A 209 5.49 -0.43 17.75
N VAL A 210 4.74 -1.51 17.56
CA VAL A 210 3.59 -1.57 16.66
C VAL A 210 2.34 -1.86 17.48
N PHE A 211 1.35 -0.97 17.35
CA PHE A 211 0.06 -1.09 18.02
C PHE A 211 -0.91 -1.88 17.14
N VAL A 212 -1.53 -2.91 17.73
CA VAL A 212 -2.45 -3.82 17.07
C VAL A 212 -3.78 -3.78 17.82
N ASN A 213 -4.81 -3.19 17.20
CA ASN A 213 -6.17 -3.23 17.71
C ASN A 213 -6.96 -4.38 17.04
N CYS A 214 -8.23 -4.51 17.41
CA CYS A 214 -9.10 -5.55 16.86
C CYS A 214 -9.23 -5.50 15.33
N GLU A 215 -9.21 -4.31 14.71
CA GLU A 215 -9.31 -4.16 13.27
C GLU A 215 -8.05 -4.66 12.55
N VAL A 216 -6.87 -4.39 13.11
CA VAL A 216 -5.59 -4.91 12.59
C VAL A 216 -5.53 -6.43 12.75
N ASP A 217 -5.97 -6.97 13.88
CA ASP A 217 -6.01 -8.42 14.07
C ASP A 217 -7.03 -9.10 13.15
N ARG A 218 -8.17 -8.46 12.89
CA ARG A 218 -9.16 -8.92 11.92
C ARG A 218 -8.59 -9.08 10.52
N VAL A 219 -7.71 -8.16 10.09
CA VAL A 219 -6.98 -8.28 8.81
C VAL A 219 -6.13 -9.54 8.79
N TRP A 220 -5.42 -9.83 9.88
CA TRP A 220 -4.66 -11.06 9.99
C TRP A 220 -5.56 -12.31 9.95
N GLN A 221 -6.69 -12.33 10.65
CA GLN A 221 -7.61 -13.48 10.60
C GLN A 221 -8.13 -13.74 9.17
N ILE A 222 -8.41 -12.68 8.43
CA ILE A 222 -8.81 -12.76 7.03
C ILE A 222 -7.67 -13.37 6.18
N VAL A 223 -6.44 -12.83 6.29
CA VAL A 223 -5.27 -13.35 5.56
C VAL A 223 -4.98 -14.81 5.93
N LYS A 224 -5.07 -15.17 7.21
CA LYS A 224 -4.92 -16.54 7.69
C LYS A 224 -5.97 -17.48 7.09
N GLY A 225 -7.21 -17.00 6.95
CA GLY A 225 -8.27 -17.70 6.24
C GLY A 225 -7.92 -17.99 4.78
N ASP A 226 -7.40 -16.99 4.07
CA ASP A 226 -6.95 -17.14 2.67
C ASP A 226 -5.83 -18.14 2.54
N LEU A 227 -4.82 -18.06 3.42
CA LEU A 227 -3.70 -19.00 3.45
C LEU A 227 -4.22 -20.43 3.71
N THR A 228 -5.15 -20.59 4.65
CA THR A 228 -5.75 -21.90 4.95
C THR A 228 -6.49 -22.45 3.73
N ALA A 229 -7.28 -21.63 3.04
CA ALA A 229 -7.98 -22.03 1.83
C ALA A 229 -7.02 -22.36 0.68
N TRP A 230 -5.97 -21.55 0.50
CA TRP A 230 -4.97 -21.71 -0.55
C TRP A 230 -4.18 -23.01 -0.40
N PHE A 231 -3.78 -23.39 0.82
CA PHE A 231 -3.02 -24.62 1.09
C PHE A 231 -3.91 -25.82 1.46
N SER A 232 -5.22 -25.72 1.26
CA SER A 232 -6.13 -26.83 1.56
C SER A 232 -6.05 -27.93 0.50
N PRO A 233 -5.89 -29.21 0.89
CA PRO A 233 -5.82 -30.33 -0.06
C PRO A 233 -7.16 -30.64 -0.76
N HIS A 234 -8.26 -30.06 -0.27
CA HIS A 234 -9.61 -30.22 -0.82
C HIS A 234 -9.91 -29.25 -1.97
N GLY A 235 -9.01 -28.32 -2.27
CA GLY A 235 -9.13 -27.44 -3.41
C GLY A 235 -8.72 -28.16 -4.68
N GLY A 236 -9.63 -28.27 -5.66
CA GLY A 236 -9.25 -28.68 -7.01
C GLY A 236 -8.12 -27.79 -7.56
N THR A 237 -7.51 -28.21 -8.67
CA THR A 237 -6.34 -27.59 -9.35
C THR A 237 -6.48 -26.10 -9.71
N ASP A 238 -7.58 -25.45 -9.33
CA ASP A 238 -7.97 -24.10 -9.72
C ASP A 238 -7.95 -23.07 -8.56
N PHE A 239 -7.56 -23.46 -7.34
CA PHE A 239 -7.50 -22.50 -6.21
C PHE A 239 -6.39 -21.47 -6.44
N LYS A 240 -6.80 -20.26 -6.81
CA LYS A 240 -5.92 -19.10 -6.90
C LYS A 240 -5.82 -18.44 -5.52
N PRO A 241 -4.62 -18.07 -5.05
CA PRO A 241 -4.48 -17.30 -3.83
C PRO A 241 -5.29 -16.00 -3.92
N GLU A 242 -6.09 -15.74 -2.89
CA GLU A 242 -6.91 -14.55 -2.83
C GLU A 242 -6.02 -13.31 -2.68
N ARG A 243 -6.38 -12.26 -3.41
CA ARG A 243 -5.70 -10.97 -3.35
C ARG A 243 -6.62 -10.00 -2.65
N ARG A 244 -6.06 -9.16 -1.79
CA ARG A 244 -6.86 -8.22 -0.99
C ARG A 244 -6.41 -6.78 -1.17
N VAL A 245 -7.37 -5.86 -1.09
CA VAL A 245 -7.12 -4.42 -0.98
C VAL A 245 -7.61 -3.95 0.37
N LEU A 246 -6.70 -3.41 1.17
CA LEU A 246 -6.99 -2.85 2.47
C LEU A 246 -7.44 -1.38 2.31
N ILE A 247 -8.70 -1.11 2.59
CA ILE A 247 -9.36 0.20 2.44
C ILE A 247 -9.67 0.74 3.82
N GLY A 248 -9.40 2.01 4.07
CA GLY A 248 -9.80 2.65 5.32
C GLY A 248 -9.38 4.11 5.33
N THR A 249 -9.80 4.85 6.36
CA THR A 249 -9.61 6.30 6.42
C THR A 249 -8.15 6.72 6.20
N PRO A 250 -7.91 7.81 5.45
CA PRO A 250 -6.60 8.44 5.37
C PRO A 250 -5.90 8.63 6.72
N GLY A 251 -4.60 8.34 6.82
CA GLY A 251 -3.77 8.72 7.97
C GLY A 251 -3.92 7.86 9.22
N ILE A 252 -4.82 6.87 9.19
CA ILE A 252 -5.14 5.94 10.28
C ILE A 252 -4.01 4.94 10.66
N GLY A 253 -2.89 4.96 9.95
CA GLY A 253 -1.76 4.05 10.22
C GLY A 253 -1.90 2.62 9.67
N LYS A 254 -2.75 2.35 8.66
CA LYS A 254 -2.93 0.99 8.08
C LYS A 254 -1.62 0.29 7.73
N SER A 255 -0.73 0.98 7.05
CA SER A 255 0.56 0.46 6.60
C SER A 255 1.48 0.14 7.79
N VAL A 256 1.64 1.10 8.71
CA VAL A 256 2.47 0.92 9.91
C VAL A 256 1.95 -0.18 10.81
N ALA A 257 0.63 -0.26 11.02
CA ALA A 257 0.04 -1.24 11.93
C ALA A 257 -0.19 -2.60 11.26
N ALA A 258 -1.02 -2.66 10.20
CA ALA A 258 -1.36 -3.93 9.55
C ALA A 258 -0.20 -4.50 8.73
N GLY A 259 0.59 -3.67 8.04
CA GLY A 259 1.77 -4.13 7.31
C GLY A 259 2.79 -4.77 8.24
N SER A 260 3.13 -4.08 9.34
CA SER A 260 4.06 -4.62 10.35
C SER A 260 3.52 -5.83 11.09
N TYR A 261 2.21 -5.87 11.41
CA TYR A 261 1.61 -7.04 12.05
C TYR A 261 1.64 -8.27 11.12
N LEU A 262 1.41 -8.08 9.82
CA LEU A 262 1.54 -9.15 8.83
C LEU A 262 2.99 -9.60 8.67
N LEU A 263 3.95 -8.67 8.68
CA LEU A 263 5.38 -8.99 8.72
C LEU A 263 5.77 -9.81 9.95
N TYR A 264 5.07 -9.63 11.08
CA TYR A 264 5.25 -10.49 12.25
C TYR A 264 4.60 -11.86 12.04
N GLN A 265 3.34 -11.90 11.61
CA GLN A 265 2.53 -13.11 11.60
C GLN A 265 2.91 -14.10 10.49
N LEU A 266 3.21 -13.62 9.28
CA LEU A 266 3.51 -14.50 8.13
C LEU A 266 4.79 -15.36 8.32
N PRO A 267 5.88 -14.86 8.94
CA PRO A 267 7.00 -15.69 9.34
C PRO A 267 6.67 -16.77 10.36
N HIS A 268 5.68 -16.54 11.24
CA HIS A 268 5.23 -17.51 12.24
C HIS A 268 4.20 -18.51 11.71
N ASP A 269 3.59 -18.23 10.56
CA ASP A 269 2.77 -19.20 9.86
C ASP A 269 3.62 -20.35 9.30
N ASP A 270 2.99 -21.42 8.85
CA ASP A 270 3.67 -22.62 8.36
C ASP A 270 4.71 -22.28 7.26
N ALA A 271 5.96 -22.67 7.49
CA ALA A 271 7.08 -22.39 6.58
C ALA A 271 7.01 -23.19 5.28
N GLU A 272 6.28 -24.31 5.25
CA GLU A 272 6.03 -25.06 4.02
C GLU A 272 5.01 -24.33 3.12
N LYS A 273 4.13 -23.54 3.75
CA LYS A 273 3.09 -22.76 3.08
C LYS A 273 3.69 -21.51 2.47
N ILE A 274 4.26 -20.62 3.29
CA ILE A 274 4.91 -19.39 2.82
C ILE A 274 6.40 -19.47 3.13
N GLN A 275 7.23 -19.29 2.10
CA GLN A 275 8.68 -19.33 2.21
C GLN A 275 9.29 -17.93 2.29
N VAL A 276 8.69 -16.96 1.60
CA VAL A 276 9.18 -15.59 1.53
C VAL A 276 8.05 -14.60 1.72
N VAL A 277 8.29 -13.56 2.52
CA VAL A 277 7.39 -12.41 2.68
C VAL A 277 8.07 -11.21 2.07
N VAL A 278 7.38 -10.51 1.18
CA VAL A 278 7.90 -9.30 0.54
C VAL A 278 7.03 -8.12 0.94
N HIS A 279 7.66 -7.09 1.52
CA HIS A 279 6.99 -5.83 1.84
C HIS A 279 7.54 -4.72 0.96
N CYS A 280 6.72 -4.25 0.02
CA CYS A 280 7.07 -3.22 -0.95
C CYS A 280 6.42 -1.89 -0.59
N PHE A 281 7.17 -0.80 -0.73
CA PHE A 281 6.65 0.56 -0.67
C PHE A 281 6.64 1.15 -2.08
N GLY A 282 5.49 1.65 -2.55
CA GLY A 282 5.34 2.13 -3.92
C GLY A 282 6.38 3.20 -4.27
N GLY A 283 7.10 3.03 -5.38
CA GLY A 283 8.15 3.97 -5.77
C GLY A 283 9.30 4.12 -4.76
N GLY A 284 9.57 3.09 -3.94
CA GLY A 284 10.64 3.10 -2.93
C GLY A 284 11.16 1.69 -2.58
N ASP A 285 11.62 1.55 -1.34
CA ASP A 285 12.27 0.33 -0.84
C ASP A 285 11.34 -0.90 -0.86
N ALA A 286 11.94 -2.09 -0.95
CA ALA A 286 11.29 -3.35 -0.64
C ALA A 286 12.13 -4.19 0.31
N TYR A 287 11.46 -4.87 1.24
CA TYR A 287 12.08 -5.77 2.21
C TYR A 287 11.63 -7.19 1.93
N VAL A 288 12.60 -8.08 1.72
CA VAL A 288 12.39 -9.49 1.43
C VAL A 288 12.84 -10.29 2.63
N SER A 289 11.87 -10.87 3.34
CA SER A 289 12.10 -11.75 4.49
C SER A 289 12.03 -13.20 4.03
N ASP A 290 13.18 -13.87 3.99
CA ASP A 290 13.29 -15.29 3.62
C ASP A 290 13.31 -16.15 4.90
N LYS A 291 12.31 -17.02 5.05
CA LYS A 291 12.14 -17.86 6.25
C LYS A 291 13.14 -19.01 6.30
N THR A 292 13.59 -19.49 5.14
CA THR A 292 14.55 -20.61 5.05
C THR A 292 15.93 -20.17 5.53
N THR A 293 16.36 -18.98 5.12
CA THR A 293 17.66 -18.41 5.47
C THR A 293 17.61 -17.50 6.70
N ARG A 294 16.40 -17.19 7.19
CA ARG A 294 16.14 -16.26 8.32
C ARG A 294 16.83 -14.91 8.10
N ALA A 295 16.73 -14.38 6.89
CA ALA A 295 17.38 -13.15 6.47
C ALA A 295 16.35 -12.12 5.97
N VAL A 296 16.65 -10.84 6.20
CA VAL A 296 15.92 -9.71 5.59
C VAL A 296 16.86 -8.97 4.67
N THR A 297 16.45 -8.78 3.42
CA THR A 297 17.22 -8.06 2.40
C THR A 297 16.42 -6.85 1.93
N ARG A 298 17.05 -5.67 1.93
CA ARG A 298 16.48 -4.42 1.44
C ARG A 298 16.90 -4.19 0.00
N TYR A 299 15.93 -3.90 -0.86
CA TYR A 299 16.10 -3.49 -2.24
C TYR A 299 15.72 -2.01 -2.31
N GLY A 300 16.68 -1.14 -2.62
CA GLY A 300 16.55 0.31 -2.46
C GLY A 300 15.83 1.04 -3.60
N ASP A 301 15.38 0.32 -4.62
CA ASP A 301 14.60 0.88 -5.72
C ASP A 301 13.61 -0.13 -6.30
N GLU A 302 12.67 0.39 -7.09
CA GLU A 302 11.57 -0.38 -7.66
C GLU A 302 12.04 -1.42 -8.68
N ASP A 303 13.07 -1.13 -9.48
CA ASP A 303 13.59 -2.05 -10.51
C ASP A 303 14.29 -3.26 -9.87
N MET A 304 15.06 -3.03 -8.81
CA MET A 304 15.67 -4.09 -8.00
C MET A 304 14.62 -4.97 -7.35
N CYS A 305 13.55 -4.38 -6.80
CA CYS A 305 12.43 -5.14 -6.25
C CYS A 305 11.75 -6.00 -7.32
N ILE A 306 11.49 -5.46 -8.51
CA ILE A 306 10.88 -6.20 -9.62
C ILE A 306 11.78 -7.37 -10.04
N SER A 307 13.09 -7.14 -10.11
CA SER A 307 14.07 -8.17 -10.47
C SER A 307 14.05 -9.33 -9.47
N GLU A 308 14.02 -9.03 -8.17
CA GLU A 308 13.92 -10.06 -7.14
C GLU A 308 12.60 -10.85 -7.21
N LEU A 309 11.48 -10.17 -7.40
CA LEU A 309 10.19 -10.85 -7.61
C LEU A 309 10.21 -11.77 -8.84
N ARG A 310 10.92 -11.39 -9.93
CA ARG A 310 11.09 -12.30 -11.07
C ARG A 310 11.96 -13.51 -10.71
N SER A 311 13.04 -13.30 -9.96
CA SER A 311 13.92 -14.37 -9.47
C SER A 311 13.18 -15.38 -8.61
N LEU A 312 12.48 -14.91 -7.56
CA LEU A 312 11.67 -15.75 -6.66
C LEU A 312 10.64 -16.59 -7.43
N ARG A 313 10.05 -16.01 -8.48
CA ARG A 313 9.12 -16.72 -9.36
C ARG A 313 9.81 -17.78 -10.20
N GLY A 314 10.97 -17.49 -10.78
CA GLY A 314 11.77 -18.46 -11.53
C GLY A 314 12.19 -19.67 -10.69
N HIS A 315 12.34 -19.46 -9.37
CA HIS A 315 12.64 -20.51 -8.41
C HIS A 315 11.40 -21.23 -7.83
N GLY A 316 10.18 -20.85 -8.25
CA GLY A 316 8.94 -21.49 -7.81
C GLY A 316 8.64 -21.35 -6.32
N ARG A 317 9.12 -20.26 -5.68
CA ARG A 317 8.92 -20.06 -4.24
C ARG A 317 7.50 -19.60 -3.91
N ASN A 318 6.98 -20.04 -2.76
CA ASN A 318 5.72 -19.53 -2.24
C ASN A 318 5.94 -18.19 -1.56
N VAL A 319 5.44 -17.12 -2.18
CA VAL A 319 5.63 -15.74 -1.73
C VAL A 319 4.30 -15.14 -1.28
N TYR A 320 4.35 -14.32 -0.22
CA TYR A 320 3.27 -13.41 0.15
C TYR A 320 3.74 -11.96 0.03
N ILE A 321 2.97 -11.13 -0.69
CA ILE A 321 3.32 -9.73 -0.95
C ILE A 321 2.44 -8.79 -0.12
N ILE A 322 3.07 -7.91 0.64
CA ILE A 322 2.46 -6.73 1.27
C ILE A 322 2.90 -5.52 0.43
N TYR A 323 1.96 -4.84 -0.21
CA TYR A 323 2.28 -3.70 -1.08
C TYR A 323 1.65 -2.42 -0.55
N ASP A 324 2.46 -1.52 -0.02
CA ASP A 324 2.04 -0.17 0.37
C ASP A 324 2.04 0.74 -0.84
N VAL A 325 0.85 1.19 -1.25
CA VAL A 325 0.74 2.13 -2.38
C VAL A 325 1.23 3.50 -1.92
N ALA A 326 2.21 4.10 -2.59
CA ALA A 326 2.80 5.38 -2.15
C ALA A 326 2.29 6.63 -2.87
N LYS A 327 1.67 6.50 -4.05
CA LYS A 327 1.20 7.65 -4.85
C LYS A 327 -0.32 7.64 -4.97
N GLU A 328 -0.91 8.83 -4.90
CA GLU A 328 -2.34 9.03 -5.04
C GLU A 328 -2.82 8.54 -6.42
N GLY A 329 -3.82 7.65 -6.43
CA GLY A 329 -4.48 7.18 -7.65
C GLY A 329 -3.73 6.13 -8.48
N THR A 330 -2.43 5.90 -8.24
CA THR A 330 -1.66 4.91 -9.03
C THR A 330 -1.87 3.49 -8.48
N PRO A 331 -2.41 2.54 -9.25
CA PRO A 331 -2.50 1.15 -8.81
C PRO A 331 -1.10 0.54 -8.65
N PRO A 332 -0.93 -0.57 -7.90
CA PRO A 332 0.31 -1.34 -7.94
C PRO A 332 0.67 -1.64 -9.39
N PRO A 333 1.95 -1.53 -9.80
CA PRO A 333 2.31 -1.77 -11.18
C PRO A 333 1.88 -3.18 -11.61
N ARG A 334 1.39 -3.32 -12.84
CA ARG A 334 0.79 -4.59 -13.32
C ARG A 334 1.73 -5.79 -13.25
N HIS A 335 3.05 -5.55 -13.23
CA HIS A 335 4.07 -6.57 -13.11
C HIS A 335 4.41 -6.95 -11.65
N PHE A 336 3.96 -6.16 -10.66
CA PHE A 336 3.98 -6.53 -9.23
C PHE A 336 2.81 -7.44 -8.87
N ALA A 337 1.65 -7.23 -9.51
CA ALA A 337 0.49 -8.08 -9.31
C ALA A 337 0.86 -9.53 -9.72
N PRO A 338 0.77 -10.50 -8.80
CA PRO A 338 1.06 -11.88 -9.17
C PRO A 338 0.09 -12.30 -10.26
N THR A 339 0.56 -12.81 -11.41
CA THR A 339 -0.35 -13.27 -12.48
C THR A 339 -1.01 -14.59 -12.10
N SER A 340 -0.34 -15.42 -11.29
CA SER A 340 -0.85 -16.64 -10.66
C SER A 340 0.13 -17.11 -9.57
N GLY A 341 -0.38 -17.68 -8.47
CA GLY A 341 0.43 -18.49 -7.55
C GLY A 341 1.01 -17.82 -6.30
N TRP A 342 0.80 -16.52 -6.07
CA TRP A 342 1.19 -15.85 -4.81
C TRP A 342 0.04 -15.09 -4.16
N GLY A 343 0.03 -15.05 -2.82
CA GLY A 343 -0.87 -14.21 -2.03
C GLY A 343 -0.41 -12.76 -2.04
N MET A 344 -1.36 -11.83 -1.99
CA MET A 344 -1.06 -10.40 -1.99
C MET A 344 -2.09 -9.60 -1.20
N ILE A 345 -1.62 -8.66 -0.39
CA ILE A 345 -2.42 -7.58 0.17
C ILE A 345 -1.84 -6.23 -0.27
N ALA A 346 -2.67 -5.43 -0.94
CA ALA A 346 -2.35 -4.04 -1.26
C ALA A 346 -2.93 -3.15 -0.16
N VAL A 347 -2.06 -2.43 0.54
CA VAL A 347 -2.44 -1.48 1.58
C VAL A 347 -2.60 -0.12 0.94
N SER A 348 -3.80 0.46 1.06
CA SER A 348 -4.07 1.69 0.35
C SER A 348 -3.43 2.92 0.97
N PHE A 349 -2.93 3.81 0.11
CA PHE A 349 -2.48 5.13 0.52
C PHE A 349 -3.62 5.93 1.19
N PRO A 350 -3.30 6.85 2.13
CA PRO A 350 -4.29 7.65 2.81
C PRO A 350 -5.32 8.32 1.90
N LYS A 351 -4.95 8.90 0.76
CA LYS A 351 -5.78 9.85 0.00
C LYS A 351 -6.50 9.30 -1.25
N VAL A 352 -6.82 8.01 -1.31
CA VAL A 352 -7.28 7.40 -2.59
C VAL A 352 -8.82 7.36 -2.69
N THR A 353 -9.35 7.67 -3.87
CA THR A 353 -10.77 7.49 -4.24
C THR A 353 -10.99 6.38 -5.28
N ASN A 354 -9.92 5.75 -5.81
CA ASN A 354 -9.95 4.78 -6.92
C ASN A 354 -9.88 3.29 -6.48
N TYR A 355 -10.34 2.94 -5.27
CA TYR A 355 -10.30 1.55 -4.79
C TYR A 355 -11.01 0.55 -5.73
N ASP A 356 -12.05 1.02 -6.43
CA ASP A 356 -12.80 0.22 -7.40
C ASP A 356 -11.94 -0.25 -8.57
N GLU A 357 -11.08 0.63 -9.07
CA GLU A 357 -10.17 0.35 -10.18
C GLU A 357 -9.08 -0.62 -9.73
N TRP A 358 -8.60 -0.49 -8.50
CA TRP A 358 -7.57 -1.37 -7.93
C TRP A 358 -8.08 -2.78 -7.68
N ALA A 359 -9.25 -2.90 -7.06
CA ALA A 359 -9.91 -4.19 -6.85
C ALA A 359 -10.15 -4.90 -8.20
N LYS A 360 -10.60 -4.16 -9.22
CA LYS A 360 -10.76 -4.69 -10.59
C LYS A 360 -9.42 -5.11 -11.21
N GLN A 361 -8.38 -4.28 -11.12
CA GLN A 361 -7.08 -4.58 -11.70
C GLN A 361 -6.43 -5.81 -11.06
N LEU A 362 -6.49 -5.90 -9.74
CA LEU A 362 -5.89 -7.01 -9.00
C LEU A 362 -6.77 -8.26 -8.99
N GLN A 363 -8.05 -8.15 -9.38
CA GLN A 363 -9.08 -9.15 -9.10
C GLN A 363 -9.12 -9.46 -7.59
N ALA A 364 -9.09 -8.40 -6.78
CA ALA A 364 -8.90 -8.48 -5.35
C ALA A 364 -10.20 -8.21 -4.58
N ALA A 365 -10.41 -8.98 -3.53
CA ALA A 365 -11.44 -8.73 -2.54
C ALA A 365 -11.10 -7.49 -1.71
N ARG A 366 -12.12 -6.76 -1.28
CA ARG A 366 -11.95 -5.54 -0.48
C ARG A 366 -12.04 -5.88 0.99
N THR A 367 -11.09 -5.38 1.76
CA THR A 367 -11.13 -5.43 3.21
C THR A 367 -11.17 -4.01 3.75
N ILE A 368 -12.31 -3.61 4.29
CA ILE A 368 -12.47 -2.30 4.95
C ILE A 368 -11.86 -2.40 6.34
N VAL A 369 -11.12 -1.40 6.79
CA VAL A 369 -10.52 -1.26 8.13
C VAL A 369 -11.08 -0.02 8.79
N ASN A 370 -11.68 -0.19 9.96
CA ASN A 370 -12.29 0.91 10.70
C ASN A 370 -11.26 1.75 11.46
N CYS A 371 -11.64 3.00 11.77
CA CYS A 371 -10.87 3.89 12.65
C CYS A 371 -10.68 3.29 14.03
N PRO A 372 -9.49 3.47 14.65
CA PRO A 372 -9.34 3.28 16.07
C PRO A 372 -10.41 4.08 16.82
N ASP A 373 -11.03 3.45 17.80
CA ASP A 373 -12.03 4.09 18.64
C ASP A 373 -11.39 4.87 19.80
N GLU A 374 -12.21 5.51 20.64
CA GLU A 374 -11.72 6.26 21.80
C GLU A 374 -10.90 5.38 22.76
N MET A 375 -11.28 4.11 22.90
CA MET A 375 -10.63 3.16 23.82
C MET A 375 -9.28 2.72 23.27
N ASP A 376 -9.16 2.51 21.97
CA ASP A 376 -7.89 2.26 21.29
C ASP A 376 -6.91 3.42 21.53
N VAL A 377 -7.36 4.67 21.34
CA VAL A 377 -6.52 5.87 21.55
C VAL A 377 -6.11 6.02 23.02
N LYS A 378 -7.05 5.76 23.94
CA LYS A 378 -6.76 5.73 25.38
C LYS A 378 -5.70 4.67 25.72
N ALA A 379 -5.81 3.47 25.16
CA ALA A 379 -4.84 2.40 25.37
C ALA A 379 -3.45 2.74 24.79
N MET A 380 -3.37 3.41 23.65
CA MET A 380 -2.10 3.90 23.09
C MET A 380 -1.41 4.93 23.99
N CYS A 381 -2.17 5.69 24.77
CA CYS A 381 -1.67 6.68 25.72
C CYS A 381 -1.52 6.15 27.15
N ALA A 382 -1.75 4.85 27.39
CA ALA A 382 -1.54 4.25 28.70
C ALA A 382 -0.04 4.18 29.00
N PRO A 383 0.42 4.60 30.20
CA PRO A 383 1.80 4.43 30.58
C PRO A 383 2.13 2.93 30.71
N GLY A 384 3.13 2.49 29.95
CA GLY A 384 3.68 1.13 29.98
C GLY A 384 4.66 0.90 31.11
#